data_AF-A0A7X1H081-F1
#
_entry.id   AF-A0A7X1H081-F1
#
_cell.length_a   1.000
_cell.length_b   1.000
_cell.length_c   1.000
_cell.angle_alpha   90.00
_cell.angle_beta   90.00
_cell.angle_gamma   90.00
#
_symmetry.space_group_name_H-M   'P 1'
#
loop_
_entity.id
_entity.type
_entity.pdbx_description
1 polymer ?
#
loop_
_entity_poly.entity_id
_entity_poly.type
_entity_poly.pdbx_seq_one_letter_code
_entity_poly.pdbx_strand_id
1 'polypeptide(L)'
;MTRTEFDALFGKLMSALRDAFGPHLDLESLGSGGFLGVKEIEKNSALAFRDFAPWAAYLENPTAFTQWQNHEMVLERWKAAKVFEPVVAALDRAGYDAELSGFEKLFVFSADESRIRPELEALGIPGSQKLPYPGTIAFTINARR
;
A
#
# COMPACT_ATOMS: atom_id res chain seq x y z
N MET A 1 19.23 18.95 -0.45
CA MET A 1 19.68 17.83 -1.30
C MET A 1 19.99 18.37 -2.68
N THR A 2 21.20 18.16 -3.16
CA THR A 2 21.59 18.47 -4.54
C THR A 2 21.03 17.40 -5.49
N ARG A 3 20.99 17.69 -6.80
CA ARG A 3 20.51 16.73 -7.80
C ARG A 3 21.30 15.42 -7.78
N THR A 4 22.62 15.50 -7.65
CA THR A 4 23.50 14.33 -7.58
C THR A 4 23.26 13.48 -6.34
N GLU A 5 23.00 14.11 -5.19
CA GLU A 5 22.62 13.41 -3.95
C GLU A 5 21.27 12.69 -4.12
N PHE A 6 20.30 13.33 -4.78
CA PHE A 6 19.01 12.72 -5.09
C PHE A 6 19.15 11.51 -6.01
N ASP A 7 19.88 11.64 -7.12
CA ASP A 7 20.04 10.56 -8.10
C ASP A 7 20.73 9.33 -7.47
N ALA A 8 21.74 9.55 -6.62
CA ALA A 8 22.41 8.48 -5.87
C ALA A 8 21.49 7.80 -4.84
N LEU A 9 20.70 8.59 -4.11
CA LEU A 9 19.69 8.11 -3.17
C LEU A 9 18.64 7.25 -3.88
N PHE A 10 18.08 7.79 -4.95
CA PHE A 10 17.06 7.14 -5.76
C PHE A 10 17.58 5.84 -6.38
N GLY A 11 18.81 5.81 -6.91
CA GLY A 11 19.43 4.61 -7.44
C GLY A 11 19.57 3.48 -6.42
N LYS A 12 20.02 3.81 -5.19
CA LYS A 12 20.11 2.83 -4.08
C LYS A 12 18.74 2.28 -3.70
N LEU A 13 17.75 3.17 -3.56
CA LEU A 13 16.37 2.80 -3.21
C LEU A 13 15.76 1.87 -4.26
N MET A 14 15.90 2.21 -5.54
CA MET A 14 15.38 1.40 -6.63
C MET A 14 16.06 0.04 -6.74
N SER A 15 17.35 -0.04 -6.40
CA SER A 15 18.07 -1.31 -6.39
C SER A 15 17.58 -2.21 -5.25
N ALA A 16 17.45 -1.65 -4.04
CA ALA A 16 16.93 -2.39 -2.89
C ALA A 16 15.49 -2.90 -3.11
N LEU A 17 14.63 -2.10 -3.74
CA LEU A 17 13.28 -2.53 -4.10
C LEU A 17 13.29 -3.64 -5.15
N ARG A 18 14.12 -3.53 -6.20
CA ARG A 18 14.26 -4.60 -7.20
C ARG A 18 14.81 -5.89 -6.61
N ASP A 19 15.75 -5.82 -5.68
CA ASP A 19 16.27 -7.00 -4.98
C ASP A 19 15.18 -7.68 -4.14
N ALA A 20 14.28 -6.90 -3.53
CA ALA A 20 13.21 -7.41 -2.68
C ALA A 20 12.01 -7.97 -3.46
N PHE A 21 11.64 -7.33 -4.57
CA PHE A 21 10.38 -7.59 -5.29
C PHE A 21 10.59 -8.12 -6.72
N GLY A 22 11.83 -8.22 -7.17
CA GLY A 22 12.21 -8.74 -8.47
C GLY A 22 12.64 -7.67 -9.48
N PRO A 23 13.30 -8.10 -10.58
CA PRO A 23 13.88 -7.19 -11.58
C PRO A 23 12.83 -6.44 -12.42
N HIS A 24 11.60 -6.95 -12.47
CA HIS A 24 10.46 -6.37 -13.18
C HIS A 24 9.64 -5.42 -12.29
N LEU A 25 10.31 -4.71 -11.38
CA LEU A 25 9.68 -3.62 -10.64
C LEU A 25 9.47 -2.44 -11.60
N ASP A 26 8.44 -2.55 -12.43
CA ASP A 26 8.08 -1.51 -13.38
C ASP A 26 7.53 -0.32 -12.59
N LEU A 27 8.33 0.76 -12.54
CA LEU A 27 7.86 2.08 -12.11
C LEU A 27 6.94 2.64 -13.21
N GLU A 28 5.77 2.05 -13.39
CA GLU A 28 4.74 2.70 -14.18
C GLU A 28 4.21 3.89 -13.36
N SER A 29 4.09 5.05 -14.00
CA SER A 29 3.26 6.13 -13.47
C SER A 29 1.85 5.55 -13.36
N LEU A 30 1.46 5.17 -12.15
CA LEU A 30 0.17 4.59 -11.90
C LEU A 30 -0.86 5.70 -12.02
N GLY A 31 -1.37 5.90 -13.23
CA GLY A 31 -2.76 6.30 -13.37
C GLY A 31 -3.64 5.35 -12.56
N SER A 32 -4.87 5.74 -12.26
CA SER A 32 -5.82 5.03 -11.37
C SER A 32 -6.16 3.56 -11.70
N GLY A 33 -5.47 2.92 -12.65
CA GLY A 33 -5.59 1.50 -12.99
C GLY A 33 -4.25 0.74 -13.10
N GLY A 34 -3.12 1.38 -12.78
CA GLY A 34 -1.81 0.73 -12.65
C GLY A 34 -1.63 0.28 -11.21
N PHE A 35 -1.36 -0.99 -11.00
CA PHE A 35 -1.12 -1.54 -9.66
C PHE A 35 0.34 -1.31 -9.28
N LEU A 36 0.62 -0.90 -8.03
CA LEU A 36 1.96 -1.08 -7.45
C LEU A 36 2.22 -2.59 -7.56
N GLY A 37 3.06 -2.99 -8.51
CA GLY A 37 3.21 -4.34 -9.06
C GLY A 37 3.62 -5.46 -8.10
N VAL A 38 3.31 -5.35 -6.81
CA VAL A 38 3.52 -6.38 -5.80
C VAL A 38 2.14 -6.90 -5.37
N LYS A 39 1.66 -7.96 -6.05
CA LYS A 39 0.43 -8.70 -5.70
C LYS A 39 0.29 -8.98 -4.20
N GLU A 40 1.42 -9.17 -3.52
CA GLU A 40 1.47 -9.41 -2.08
C GLU A 40 0.98 -8.22 -1.25
N ILE A 41 1.30 -6.98 -1.64
CA ILE A 41 0.84 -5.77 -0.93
C ILE A 41 -0.66 -5.58 -1.11
N GLU A 42 -1.19 -5.78 -2.32
CA GLU A 42 -2.63 -5.72 -2.59
C GLU A 42 -3.39 -6.75 -1.76
N LYS A 43 -2.89 -7.99 -1.76
CA LYS A 43 -3.44 -9.08 -0.94
C LYS A 43 -3.41 -8.75 0.56
N ASN A 44 -2.29 -8.25 1.07
CA ASN A 44 -2.15 -7.89 2.48
C ASN A 44 -3.04 -6.69 2.85
N SER A 45 -3.21 -5.73 1.94
CA SER A 45 -4.18 -4.63 2.09
C SER A 45 -5.60 -5.17 2.21
N ALA A 46 -6.02 -6.06 1.31
CA ALA A 46 -7.34 -6.69 1.37
C ALA A 46 -7.55 -7.45 2.70
N LEU A 47 -6.58 -8.26 3.09
CA LEU A 47 -6.63 -9.05 4.33
C LEU A 47 -6.73 -8.18 5.59
N ALA A 48 -6.08 -7.01 5.61
CA ALA A 48 -6.17 -6.09 6.75
C ALA A 48 -7.62 -5.65 7.02
N PHE A 49 -8.48 -5.63 6.01
CA PHE A 49 -9.86 -5.14 6.09
C PHE A 49 -10.93 -6.21 6.03
N ARG A 50 -10.55 -7.48 5.84
CA ARG A 50 -11.51 -8.59 5.71
C ARG A 50 -12.54 -8.62 6.84
N ASP A 51 -12.06 -8.42 8.08
CA ASP A 51 -12.87 -8.53 9.31
C ASP A 51 -12.86 -7.23 10.14
N PHE A 52 -12.57 -6.08 9.53
CA PHE A 52 -12.40 -4.81 10.26
C PHE A 52 -13.73 -4.07 10.42
N ALA A 53 -14.31 -4.11 11.62
CA ALA A 53 -15.65 -3.54 11.88
C ALA A 53 -15.83 -2.06 11.50
N PRO A 54 -14.88 -1.14 11.77
CA PRO A 54 -15.01 0.26 11.32
C PRO A 54 -15.13 0.41 9.80
N TRP A 55 -14.54 -0.52 9.04
CA TRP A 55 -14.69 -0.54 7.58
C TRP A 55 -16.07 -0.99 7.14
N ALA A 56 -16.65 -2.00 7.79
CA ALA A 56 -18.03 -2.39 7.52
C ALA A 56 -18.99 -1.20 7.76
N ALA A 57 -18.82 -0.46 8.86
CA ALA A 57 -19.59 0.74 9.14
C ALA A 57 -19.41 1.85 8.08
N TYR A 58 -18.19 2.04 7.58
CA TYR A 58 -17.94 2.94 6.45
C TYR A 58 -18.69 2.51 5.19
N LEU A 59 -18.70 1.21 4.86
CA LEU A 59 -19.38 0.71 3.68
C LEU A 59 -20.91 0.85 3.77
N GLU A 60 -21.47 0.73 4.97
CA GLU A 60 -22.91 0.95 5.22
C GLU A 60 -23.30 2.42 5.10
N ASN A 61 -22.47 3.33 5.60
CA ASN A 61 -22.72 4.76 5.54
C ASN A 61 -21.43 5.58 5.27
N PRO A 62 -21.02 5.74 4.01
CA PRO A 62 -19.79 6.45 3.67
C PRO A 62 -19.78 7.94 4.07
N THR A 63 -20.96 8.55 4.23
CA THR A 63 -21.11 9.97 4.59
C THR A 63 -21.09 10.20 6.10
N ALA A 64 -21.15 9.14 6.92
CA ALA A 64 -20.97 9.24 8.37
C ALA A 64 -19.54 9.65 8.75
N PHE A 65 -18.58 9.45 7.85
CA PHE A 65 -17.18 9.76 8.07
C PHE A 65 -16.74 10.91 7.17
N THR A 66 -16.03 11.88 7.74
CA THR A 66 -15.32 12.88 6.95
C THR A 66 -14.19 12.22 6.15
N GLN A 67 -13.76 12.87 5.07
CA GLN A 67 -12.65 12.37 4.25
C GLN A 67 -11.38 12.12 5.06
N TRP A 68 -11.05 13.00 6.02
CA TRP A 68 -9.89 12.83 6.89
C TRP A 68 -10.03 11.61 7.80
N GLN A 69 -11.19 11.41 8.43
CA GLN A 69 -11.43 10.25 9.30
C GLN A 69 -11.30 8.92 8.54
N ASN A 70 -11.79 8.87 7.30
CA ASN A 70 -11.63 7.70 6.44
C ASN A 70 -10.15 7.45 6.12
N HIS A 71 -9.41 8.51 5.83
CA HIS A 71 -7.99 8.41 5.54
C HIS A 71 -7.21 7.89 6.74
N GLU A 72 -7.41 8.50 7.91
CA GLU A 72 -6.75 8.13 9.16
C GLU A 72 -7.07 6.69 9.56
N MET A 73 -8.35 6.30 9.53
CA MET A 73 -8.76 4.92 9.80
C MET A 73 -8.03 3.91 8.89
N VAL A 74 -7.95 4.21 7.59
CA VAL A 74 -7.33 3.29 6.63
C VAL A 74 -5.82 3.21 6.85
N LEU A 75 -5.17 4.36 7.02
CA LEU A 75 -3.74 4.47 7.27
C LEU A 75 -3.33 3.71 8.54
N GLU A 76 -4.01 3.97 9.65
CA GLU A 76 -3.71 3.33 10.94
C GLU A 76 -3.96 1.83 10.88
N ARG A 77 -4.99 1.38 10.15
CA ARG A 77 -5.22 -0.04 9.96
C ARG A 77 -4.11 -0.70 9.13
N TRP A 78 -3.62 -0.06 8.07
CA TRP A 78 -2.48 -0.57 7.30
C TRP A 78 -1.18 -0.60 8.11
N LYS A 79 -0.94 0.41 8.97
CA LYS A 79 0.20 0.40 9.92
C LYS A 79 0.09 -0.77 10.89
N ALA A 80 -1.06 -0.92 11.53
CA ALA A 80 -1.30 -1.98 12.52
C ALA A 80 -1.20 -3.39 11.90
N ALA A 81 -1.67 -3.55 10.66
CA ALA A 81 -1.57 -4.80 9.91
C ALA A 81 -0.23 -4.99 9.19
N LYS A 82 0.70 -4.04 9.33
CA LYS A 82 2.04 -4.09 8.73
C LYS A 82 2.05 -4.36 7.22
N VAL A 83 1.06 -3.86 6.50
CA VAL A 83 0.87 -4.15 5.06
C VAL A 83 2.11 -3.82 4.22
N PHE A 84 2.82 -2.77 4.60
CA PHE A 84 3.99 -2.26 3.89
C PHE A 84 5.33 -2.60 4.57
N GLU A 85 5.34 -3.51 5.54
CA GLU A 85 6.58 -3.98 6.20
C GLU A 85 7.63 -4.50 5.20
N PRO A 86 7.29 -5.19 4.09
CA PRO A 86 8.28 -5.57 3.09
C PRO A 86 9.03 -4.37 2.47
N VAL A 87 8.33 -3.24 2.25
CA VAL A 87 8.94 -1.99 1.74
C VAL A 87 9.86 -1.39 2.80
N VAL A 88 9.38 -1.32 4.04
CA VAL A 88 10.17 -0.82 5.17
C VAL A 88 11.43 -1.66 5.36
N ALA A 89 11.33 -2.99 5.28
CA ALA A 89 12.47 -3.91 5.39
C ALA A 89 13.47 -3.76 4.23
N ALA A 90 13.00 -3.49 3.01
CA ALA A 90 13.88 -3.21 1.89
C ALA A 90 14.67 -1.90 2.09
N LEU A 91 14.01 -0.86 2.60
CA LEU A 91 14.63 0.42 2.93
C LEU A 91 15.58 0.30 4.12
N ASP A 92 15.24 -0.52 5.11
CA ASP A 92 16.10 -0.82 6.26
C ASP A 92 17.43 -1.44 5.82
N ARG A 93 17.39 -2.47 4.97
CA ARG A 93 18.59 -3.08 4.39
C ARG A 93 19.43 -2.10 3.56
N ALA A 94 18.82 -1.06 3.03
CA ALA A 94 19.48 0.00 2.28
C ALA A 94 20.04 1.13 3.17
N GLY A 95 19.87 1.05 4.50
CA GLY A 95 20.37 2.01 5.47
C GLY A 95 19.42 3.18 5.76
N TYR A 96 18.12 3.00 5.53
CA TYR A 96 17.11 4.04 5.78
C TYR A 96 16.10 3.61 6.84
N ASP A 97 15.71 4.53 7.69
CA ASP A 97 14.49 4.40 8.48
C ASP A 97 13.32 4.87 7.63
N ALA A 98 12.29 4.04 7.53
CA ALA A 98 11.10 4.32 6.74
C ALA A 98 9.84 4.06 7.54
N GLU A 99 8.91 5.00 7.52
CA GLU A 99 7.58 4.84 8.12
C GLU A 99 6.52 5.19 7.08
N LEU A 100 5.47 4.38 6.99
CA LEU A 100 4.27 4.71 6.24
C LEU A 100 3.68 6.02 6.77
N SER A 101 3.61 7.05 5.93
CA SER A 101 3.18 8.40 6.36
C SER A 101 1.83 8.82 5.77
N GLY A 102 1.37 8.15 4.72
CA GLY A 102 0.06 8.43 4.14
C GLY A 102 -0.16 7.75 2.81
N PHE A 103 -1.23 8.15 2.14
CA PHE A 103 -1.55 7.75 0.78
C PHE A 103 -2.29 8.88 0.07
N GLU A 104 -2.23 8.98 -1.26
CA GLU A 104 -2.79 10.13 -1.97
C GLU A 104 -4.32 10.11 -2.01
N LYS A 105 -4.89 8.97 -2.45
CA LYS A 105 -6.33 8.83 -2.64
C LYS A 105 -6.80 7.45 -2.21
N LEU A 106 -7.92 7.42 -1.50
CA LEU A 106 -8.62 6.19 -1.18
C LEU A 106 -9.42 5.75 -2.40
N PHE A 107 -9.15 4.54 -2.88
CA PHE A 107 -10.02 3.86 -3.83
C PHE A 107 -10.72 2.71 -3.12
N VAL A 108 -11.95 2.41 -3.54
CA VAL A 108 -12.72 1.28 -3.04
C VAL A 108 -13.11 0.42 -4.22
N PHE A 109 -12.76 -0.85 -4.16
CA PHE A 109 -13.03 -1.84 -5.21
C PHE A 109 -13.71 -3.06 -4.59
N SER A 110 -14.51 -3.75 -5.38
CA SER A 110 -14.99 -5.09 -5.01
C SER A 110 -13.91 -6.14 -5.31
N ALA A 111 -13.83 -7.20 -4.51
CA ALA A 111 -12.84 -8.26 -4.75
C ALA A 111 -12.95 -8.87 -6.17
N ASP A 112 -14.16 -8.91 -6.77
CA ASP A 112 -14.39 -9.33 -8.15
C ASP A 112 -13.70 -8.45 -9.21
N GLU A 113 -13.43 -7.18 -8.91
CA GLU A 113 -12.73 -6.26 -9.80
C GLU A 113 -11.20 -6.36 -9.68
N SER A 114 -10.69 -7.13 -8.72
CA SER A 114 -9.25 -7.29 -8.49
C SER A 114 -8.61 -8.25 -9.47
N ARG A 115 -7.40 -7.90 -9.92
CA ARG A 115 -6.55 -8.79 -10.74
C ARG A 115 -6.06 -10.02 -9.97
N ILE A 116 -6.14 -10.01 -8.64
CA ILE A 116 -5.79 -11.14 -7.76
C ILE A 116 -7.04 -11.83 -7.17
N ARG A 117 -8.20 -11.72 -7.86
CA ARG A 117 -9.46 -12.35 -7.42
C ARG A 117 -9.31 -13.82 -7.02
N PRO A 118 -8.64 -14.72 -7.78
CA PRO A 118 -8.47 -16.11 -7.38
C PRO A 118 -7.77 -16.27 -6.02
N GLU A 119 -6.73 -15.46 -5.76
CA GLU A 119 -6.00 -15.47 -4.50
C GLU A 119 -6.87 -14.96 -3.34
N LEU A 120 -7.67 -13.90 -3.56
CA LEU A 120 -8.59 -13.39 -2.55
C LEU A 120 -9.71 -14.39 -2.23
N GLU A 121 -10.22 -15.11 -3.24
CA GLU A 121 -11.20 -16.17 -3.06
C GLU A 121 -10.69 -17.29 -2.16
N ALA A 122 -9.47 -17.77 -2.43
CA ALA A 122 -8.84 -18.82 -1.65
C ALA A 122 -8.62 -18.42 -0.18
N LEU A 123 -8.58 -17.12 0.09
CA LEU A 123 -8.45 -16.53 1.44
C LEU A 123 -9.80 -16.24 2.11
N GLY A 124 -10.90 -16.63 1.47
CA GLY A 124 -12.26 -16.51 2.00
C GLY A 124 -12.86 -15.11 1.84
N ILE A 125 -12.30 -14.26 0.98
CA ILE A 125 -12.87 -12.93 0.70
C ILE A 125 -13.97 -13.10 -0.36
N PRO A 126 -15.24 -12.77 -0.06
CA PRO A 126 -16.33 -12.81 -1.02
C PRO A 126 -16.12 -11.82 -2.16
N GLY A 127 -16.52 -12.18 -3.38
CA GLY A 127 -16.39 -11.33 -4.57
C GLY A 127 -16.99 -9.93 -4.42
N SER A 128 -18.16 -9.85 -3.77
CA SER A 128 -18.86 -8.58 -3.50
C SER A 128 -18.24 -7.74 -2.37
N GLN A 129 -17.28 -8.28 -1.61
CA GLN A 129 -16.68 -7.55 -0.51
C GLN A 129 -15.89 -6.36 -1.05
N LYS A 130 -16.26 -5.17 -0.58
CA LYS A 130 -15.57 -3.92 -0.92
C LYS A 130 -14.37 -3.72 -0.01
N LEU A 131 -13.23 -3.38 -0.58
CA LEU A 131 -11.95 -3.28 0.11
C LEU A 131 -11.26 -1.95 -0.23
N PRO A 132 -10.47 -1.38 0.70
CA PRO A 132 -9.69 -0.19 0.40
C PRO A 132 -8.48 -0.57 -0.45
N TYR A 133 -8.25 0.21 -1.50
CA TYR A 133 -7.05 0.13 -2.32
C TYR A 133 -6.15 1.33 -2.04
N PRO A 134 -4.90 1.08 -1.61
CA PRO A 134 -3.88 2.11 -1.60
C PRO A 134 -3.49 2.43 -3.04
N GLY A 135 -3.80 3.63 -3.50
CA GLY A 135 -3.20 4.17 -4.72
C GLY A 135 -1.72 4.50 -4.47
N THR A 136 -1.34 5.76 -4.67
CA THR A 136 0.00 6.24 -4.31
C THR A 136 0.19 6.19 -2.80
N ILE A 137 1.26 5.53 -2.34
CA ILE A 137 1.64 5.44 -0.92
C ILE A 137 2.83 6.34 -0.62
N ALA A 138 2.78 7.04 0.51
CA ALA A 138 3.84 7.90 0.98
C ALA A 138 4.57 7.27 2.16
N PHE A 139 5.90 7.39 2.14
CA PHE A 139 6.76 7.05 3.27
C PHE A 139 7.55 8.28 3.70
N THR A 140 7.67 8.48 5.01
CA THR A 140 8.72 9.31 5.57
C THR A 140 10.00 8.50 5.60
N ILE A 141 11.06 8.99 4.96
CA ILE A 141 12.35 8.28 4.84
C ILE A 141 13.45 9.15 5.46
N ASN A 142 14.21 8.58 6.39
CA ASN A 142 15.37 9.19 7.02
C ASN A 142 16.61 8.32 6.77
N ALA A 143 17.73 8.92 6.36
CA ALA A 143 18.99 8.20 6.28
C ALA A 143 19.53 7.92 7.69
N ARG A 144 19.91 6.67 7.98
CA ARG A 144 20.72 6.37 9.16
C ARG A 144 22.13 6.88 8.93
N ARG A 145 22.62 7.67 9.88
CA ARG A 145 24.01 8.17 9.90
C ARG A 145 24.98 7.05 10.24
#